data_AF-A0A0R0CFY9-F1
#
_entry.id   AF-A0A0R0CFY9-F1
#
_cell.length_a   1.000
_cell.length_b   1.000
_cell.length_c   1.000
_cell.angle_alpha   90.00
_cell.angle_beta   90.00
_cell.angle_gamma   90.00
#
_symmetry.space_group_name_H-M   'P 1'
#
loop_
_entity.id
_entity.type
_entity.pdbx_description
1 polymer ?
#
loop_
_entity_poly.entity_id
_entity_poly.type
_entity_poly.pdbx_seq_one_letter_code
_entity_poly.pdbx_strand_id
1 'polypeptide(L)'
;MNIYNGSKRLEGLWVFPLLGVVAGILAGLLGIGGGLVLVAALIWLLPWYGIGEQQVVHAALASSLASIVLTGASSAWAHHRRGSVMWSTVAWMVPGLLLGGWLGSGLAVHLNGQVLRWVVAGYCFIAAAQMAWGGRGAKAASATTPPPAGLPMTGAGGVIGAISAVVGIGGGSMTVPLLVWRGVLPVRAVGTSSACGVAIAIGSALGYILHAPAGALPAHSIGYVYLPATIGVAVAAVIAAPYGTRLAHAISAQSLKRVFAVFMAVMGVSLLLSG
;
A
#
# COMPACT_ATOMS: atom_id res chain seq x y z
N MET A 1 13.99 -34.83 14.42
CA MET A 1 12.85 -34.58 15.33
C MET A 1 12.32 -33.17 15.10
N ASN A 2 11.40 -32.97 14.15
CA ASN A 2 10.37 -31.91 14.21
C ASN A 2 9.28 -32.14 13.12
N ILE A 3 8.59 -33.29 13.19
CA ILE A 3 7.52 -33.64 12.24
C ILE A 3 6.23 -32.84 12.54
N TYR A 4 6.16 -32.17 13.71
CA TYR A 4 5.07 -31.28 14.13
C TYR A 4 5.12 -29.87 13.51
N ASN A 5 6.23 -29.45 12.88
CA ASN A 5 6.34 -28.11 12.29
C ASN A 5 5.81 -28.04 10.84
N GLY A 6 5.61 -29.20 10.20
CA GLY A 6 5.11 -29.29 8.82
C GLY A 6 3.61 -29.02 8.69
N SER A 7 2.80 -29.52 9.64
CA SER A 7 1.34 -29.34 9.59
C SER A 7 0.91 -27.90 9.86
N LYS A 8 1.52 -27.22 10.85
CA LYS A 8 1.26 -25.79 11.14
C LYS A 8 1.58 -24.86 9.97
N ARG A 9 2.60 -25.20 9.16
CA ARG A 9 2.98 -24.40 7.97
C ARG A 9 1.93 -24.44 6.86
N LEU A 10 1.24 -25.58 6.68
CA LEU A 10 0.20 -25.76 5.66
C LEU A 10 -1.17 -25.31 6.17
N GLU A 11 -1.50 -25.58 7.43
CA GLU A 11 -2.73 -25.13 8.09
C GLU A 11 -2.79 -23.60 8.26
N GLY A 12 -1.64 -22.93 8.37
CA GLY A 12 -1.56 -21.47 8.46
C GLY A 12 -1.80 -20.73 7.13
N LEU A 13 -1.73 -21.40 5.97
CA LEU A 13 -1.81 -20.71 4.66
C LEU A 13 -3.18 -20.05 4.40
N TRP A 14 -4.25 -20.52 5.04
CA TRP A 14 -5.58 -19.93 4.96
C TRP A 14 -5.65 -18.50 5.53
N VAL A 15 -4.68 -18.12 6.36
CA VAL A 15 -4.59 -16.76 6.89
C VAL A 15 -4.33 -15.74 5.77
N PHE A 16 -3.60 -16.11 4.72
CA PHE A 16 -3.24 -15.20 3.64
C PHE A 16 -4.47 -14.79 2.79
N PRO A 17 -5.33 -15.72 2.34
CA PRO A 17 -6.60 -15.35 1.73
C PRO A 17 -7.50 -14.49 2.61
N LEU A 18 -7.62 -14.80 3.92
CA LEU A 18 -8.43 -14.00 4.84
C LEU A 18 -7.91 -12.56 4.96
N LEU A 19 -6.59 -12.40 5.10
CA LEU A 19 -5.94 -11.09 5.03
C LEU A 19 -6.17 -10.42 3.68
N GLY A 20 -6.15 -11.19 2.59
CA GLY A 20 -6.47 -10.73 1.24
C GLY A 20 -7.87 -10.15 1.13
N VAL A 21 -8.88 -10.76 1.73
CA VAL A 21 -10.24 -10.19 1.74
C VAL A 21 -10.27 -8.83 2.42
N VAL A 22 -9.69 -8.72 3.62
CA VAL A 22 -9.66 -7.46 4.38
C VAL A 22 -8.85 -6.40 3.63
N ALA A 23 -7.65 -6.76 3.17
CA ALA A 23 -6.77 -5.88 2.42
C ALA A 23 -7.41 -5.41 1.11
N GLY A 24 -8.11 -6.31 0.39
CA GLY A 24 -8.83 -5.98 -0.83
C GLY A 24 -9.95 -4.97 -0.58
N ILE A 25 -10.82 -5.20 0.40
CA ILE A 25 -11.89 -4.24 0.75
C ILE A 25 -11.30 -2.88 1.10
N LEU A 26 -10.25 -2.85 1.92
CA LEU A 26 -9.59 -1.59 2.29
C LEU A 26 -8.84 -0.94 1.11
N ALA A 27 -8.29 -1.73 0.19
CA ALA A 27 -7.68 -1.23 -1.04
C ALA A 27 -8.70 -0.50 -1.93
N GLY A 28 -9.87 -1.10 -2.12
CA GLY A 28 -10.98 -0.49 -2.86
C GLY A 28 -11.55 0.75 -2.17
N LEU A 29 -11.66 0.69 -0.84
CA LEU A 29 -12.25 1.75 -0.04
C LEU A 29 -11.34 2.98 0.05
N LEU A 30 -10.06 2.79 0.38
CA LEU A 30 -9.13 3.87 0.76
C LEU A 30 -8.13 4.23 -0.35
N GLY A 31 -8.00 3.40 -1.38
CA GLY A 31 -7.07 3.64 -2.49
C GLY A 31 -5.58 3.54 -2.11
N ILE A 32 -5.28 2.84 -1.01
CA ILE A 32 -3.91 2.55 -0.52
C ILE A 32 -3.38 1.20 -0.99
N GLY A 33 -4.16 0.42 -1.74
CA GLY A 33 -3.78 -0.92 -2.19
C GLY A 33 -3.84 -2.02 -1.11
N GLY A 34 -4.35 -1.73 0.09
CA GLY A 34 -4.42 -2.68 1.21
C GLY A 34 -3.07 -2.92 1.91
N GLY A 35 -2.00 -2.28 1.43
CA GLY A 35 -0.64 -2.65 1.77
C GLY A 35 -0.29 -2.56 3.24
N LEU A 36 -0.76 -1.53 3.95
CA LEU A 36 -0.38 -1.33 5.36
C LEU A 36 -0.95 -2.40 6.30
N VAL A 37 -2.15 -2.93 6.00
CA VAL A 37 -2.70 -4.10 6.71
C VAL A 37 -1.80 -5.30 6.51
N LEU A 38 -1.39 -5.53 5.27
CA LEU A 38 -0.51 -6.64 4.93
C LEU A 38 0.85 -6.48 5.60
N VAL A 39 1.43 -5.28 5.63
CA VAL A 39 2.70 -5.03 6.31
C VAL A 39 2.58 -5.37 7.79
N ALA A 40 1.58 -4.82 8.49
CA ALA A 40 1.37 -5.10 9.90
C ALA A 40 1.17 -6.62 10.12
N ALA A 41 0.24 -7.25 9.41
CA ALA A 41 -0.05 -8.67 9.59
C ALA A 41 1.14 -9.59 9.24
N LEU A 42 1.89 -9.29 8.18
CA LEU A 42 3.01 -10.10 7.75
C LEU A 42 4.20 -10.00 8.70
N ILE A 43 4.42 -8.86 9.38
CA ILE A 43 5.44 -8.76 10.43
C ILE A 43 5.17 -9.77 11.56
N TRP A 44 3.91 -9.99 11.92
CA TRP A 44 3.52 -11.00 12.92
C TRP A 44 3.59 -12.44 12.41
N LEU A 45 3.24 -12.66 11.14
CA LEU A 45 3.07 -14.02 10.59
C LEU A 45 4.36 -14.63 10.02
N LEU A 46 5.16 -13.83 9.31
CA LEU A 46 6.35 -14.33 8.62
C LEU A 46 7.42 -14.98 9.52
N PRO A 47 7.59 -14.60 10.80
CA PRO A 47 8.47 -15.34 11.71
C PRO A 47 8.08 -16.81 11.86
N TRP A 48 6.78 -17.14 11.80
CA TRP A 48 6.30 -18.54 11.88
C TRP A 48 6.68 -19.36 10.64
N TYR A 49 6.95 -18.69 9.52
CA TYR A 49 7.43 -19.30 8.29
C TYR A 49 8.96 -19.37 8.21
N GLY A 50 9.67 -18.96 9.27
CA GLY A 50 11.12 -19.03 9.37
C GLY A 50 11.85 -17.82 8.78
N ILE A 51 11.16 -16.68 8.61
CA ILE A 51 11.80 -15.42 8.24
C ILE A 51 12.36 -14.76 9.50
N GLY A 52 13.66 -14.45 9.50
CA GLY A 52 14.34 -13.88 10.65
C GLY A 52 13.88 -12.46 10.97
N GLU A 53 14.03 -12.05 12.23
CA GLU A 53 13.58 -10.74 12.74
C GLU A 53 14.22 -9.56 12.01
N GLN A 54 15.45 -9.71 11.51
CA GLN A 54 16.12 -8.65 10.75
C GLN A 54 15.51 -8.43 9.37
N GLN A 55 15.00 -9.50 8.73
CA GLN A 55 14.45 -9.47 7.38
C GLN A 55 12.93 -9.38 7.36
N VAL A 56 12.25 -9.62 8.48
CA VAL A 56 10.79 -9.72 8.54
C VAL A 56 10.08 -8.46 8.04
N VAL A 57 10.62 -7.28 8.37
CA VAL A 57 10.04 -6.00 7.97
C VAL A 57 10.23 -5.78 6.47
N HIS A 58 11.43 -6.02 5.93
CA HIS A 58 11.68 -5.97 4.49
C HIS A 58 10.80 -6.95 3.72
N ALA A 59 10.65 -8.17 4.24
CA ALA A 59 9.83 -9.21 3.64
C ALA A 59 8.34 -8.83 3.63
N ALA A 60 7.84 -8.26 4.73
CA ALA A 60 6.47 -7.79 4.84
C ALA A 60 6.18 -6.63 3.88
N LEU A 61 7.09 -5.65 3.79
CA LEU A 61 6.97 -4.52 2.86
C LEU A 61 6.99 -4.98 1.40
N ALA A 62 7.97 -5.80 1.03
CA ALA A 62 8.13 -6.29 -0.33
C ALA A 62 6.95 -7.17 -0.77
N SER A 63 6.52 -8.12 0.07
CA SER A 63 5.38 -9.01 -0.23
C SER A 63 4.06 -8.24 -0.29
N SER A 64 3.90 -7.23 0.57
CA SER A 64 2.75 -6.33 0.53
C SER A 64 2.71 -5.52 -0.77
N LEU A 65 3.82 -4.88 -1.15
CA LEU A 65 3.93 -4.12 -2.40
C LEU A 65 3.71 -5.01 -3.63
N ALA A 66 4.26 -6.22 -3.64
CA ALA A 66 3.98 -7.20 -4.70
C ALA A 66 2.48 -7.56 -4.77
N SER A 67 1.82 -7.72 -3.62
CA SER A 67 0.36 -7.98 -3.55
C SER A 67 -0.48 -6.77 -4.00
N ILE A 68 0.01 -5.55 -3.76
CA ILE A 68 -0.63 -4.30 -4.21
C ILE A 68 -0.65 -4.22 -5.73
N VAL A 69 0.31 -4.81 -6.46
CA VAL A 69 0.26 -4.79 -7.94
C VAL A 69 -1.06 -5.36 -8.44
N LEU A 70 -1.47 -6.52 -7.94
CA LEU A 70 -2.71 -7.20 -8.35
C LEU A 70 -3.94 -6.58 -7.68
N THR A 71 -3.88 -6.32 -6.37
CA THR A 71 -5.01 -5.76 -5.61
C THR A 71 -5.33 -4.34 -6.06
N GLY A 72 -4.30 -3.53 -6.25
CA GLY A 72 -4.37 -2.16 -6.75
C GLY A 72 -4.89 -2.13 -8.18
N ALA A 73 -4.49 -3.06 -9.05
CA ALA A 73 -5.03 -3.15 -10.41
C ALA A 73 -6.53 -3.46 -10.41
N SER A 74 -6.97 -4.42 -9.57
CA SER A 74 -8.40 -4.72 -9.41
C SER A 74 -9.19 -3.52 -8.87
N SER A 75 -8.66 -2.85 -7.84
CA SER A 75 -9.25 -1.62 -7.28
C SER A 75 -9.33 -0.49 -8.31
N ALA A 76 -8.22 -0.22 -9.01
CA ALA A 76 -8.12 0.82 -10.04
C ALA A 76 -9.09 0.54 -11.18
N TRP A 77 -9.22 -0.72 -11.61
CA TRP A 77 -10.18 -1.13 -12.62
C TRP A 77 -11.63 -0.92 -12.16
N ALA A 78 -11.97 -1.30 -10.93
CA ALA A 78 -13.30 -1.10 -10.37
C ALA A 78 -13.65 0.40 -10.27
N HIS A 79 -12.70 1.25 -9.90
CA HIS A 79 -12.83 2.71 -9.88
C HIS A 79 -12.94 3.29 -11.29
N HIS A 80 -12.16 2.78 -12.24
CA HIS A 80 -12.21 3.19 -13.63
C HIS A 80 -13.59 2.92 -14.25
N ARG A 81 -14.17 1.74 -14.00
CA ARG A 81 -15.52 1.38 -14.44
C ARG A 81 -16.61 2.31 -13.87
N ARG A 82 -16.31 3.06 -12.81
CA ARG A 82 -17.19 4.06 -12.20
C ARG A 82 -16.83 5.50 -12.58
N GLY A 83 -15.88 5.70 -13.49
CA GLY A 83 -15.47 7.02 -13.96
C GLY A 83 -14.68 7.85 -12.95
N SER A 84 -14.15 7.24 -11.88
CA SER A 84 -13.46 7.98 -10.81
C SER A 84 -11.95 8.13 -11.04
N VAL A 85 -11.37 7.45 -12.03
CA VAL A 85 -9.92 7.50 -12.32
C VAL A 85 -9.58 8.60 -13.32
N MET A 86 -8.66 9.48 -12.94
CA MET A 86 -8.14 10.56 -13.79
C MET A 86 -6.86 10.11 -14.51
N TRP A 87 -7.00 9.42 -15.64
CA TRP A 87 -5.85 8.83 -16.35
C TRP A 87 -4.78 9.84 -16.80
N SER A 88 -5.16 11.08 -17.12
CA SER A 88 -4.19 12.14 -17.43
C SER A 88 -3.28 12.46 -16.24
N THR A 89 -3.84 12.55 -15.03
CA THR A 89 -3.06 12.72 -13.79
C THR A 89 -2.18 11.50 -13.54
N VAL A 90 -2.72 10.29 -13.70
CA VAL A 90 -1.95 9.04 -13.54
C VAL A 90 -0.74 9.03 -14.48
N ALA A 91 -0.94 9.33 -15.77
CA ALA A 91 0.15 9.35 -16.76
C ALA A 91 1.29 10.30 -16.39
N TRP A 92 0.98 11.48 -15.83
CA TRP A 92 2.00 12.40 -15.35
C TRP A 92 2.71 11.94 -14.08
N MET A 93 2.01 11.25 -13.18
CA MET A 93 2.60 10.76 -11.93
C MET A 93 3.44 9.48 -12.13
N VAL A 94 3.02 8.56 -13.02
CA VAL A 94 3.60 7.22 -13.19
C VAL A 94 5.13 7.21 -13.35
N PRO A 95 5.76 8.03 -14.20
CA PRO A 95 7.22 8.02 -14.35
C PRO A 95 7.93 8.32 -13.03
N GLY A 96 7.43 9.31 -12.29
CA GLY A 96 7.94 9.65 -10.96
C GLY A 96 7.67 8.54 -9.95
N LEU A 97 6.46 7.98 -9.93
CA LEU A 97 6.08 6.91 -8.99
C LEU A 97 6.93 5.66 -9.15
N LEU A 98 7.22 5.25 -10.40
CA LEU A 98 8.06 4.10 -10.72
C LEU A 98 9.50 4.34 -10.27
N LEU A 99 10.10 5.47 -10.68
CA LEU A 99 11.48 5.81 -10.35
C LEU A 99 11.66 6.04 -8.85
N GLY A 100 10.75 6.79 -8.24
CA GLY A 100 10.72 7.04 -6.81
C GLY A 100 10.55 5.75 -6.02
N GLY A 101 9.61 4.88 -6.41
CA GLY A 101 9.40 3.59 -5.77
C GLY A 101 10.63 2.69 -5.83
N TRP A 102 11.29 2.63 -6.99
CA TRP A 102 12.52 1.86 -7.18
C TRP A 102 13.69 2.41 -6.34
N LEU A 103 13.91 3.73 -6.34
CA LEU A 103 14.96 4.37 -5.53
C LEU A 103 14.66 4.26 -4.03
N GLY A 104 13.41 4.46 -3.62
CA GLY A 104 13.00 4.40 -2.22
C GLY A 104 13.10 3.00 -1.63
N SER A 105 12.78 1.96 -2.41
CA SER A 105 12.99 0.58 -1.99
C SER A 105 14.48 0.22 -1.93
N GLY A 106 15.30 0.73 -2.86
CA GLY A 106 16.77 0.64 -2.75
C GLY A 106 17.29 1.22 -1.44
N LEU A 107 16.84 2.41 -1.06
CA LEU A 107 17.17 3.01 0.24
C LEU A 107 16.67 2.15 1.42
N ALA A 108 15.43 1.66 1.35
CA ALA A 108 14.83 0.86 2.42
C ALA A 108 15.58 -0.45 2.69
N VAL A 109 16.12 -1.09 1.65
CA VAL A 109 16.94 -2.31 1.78
C VAL A 109 18.21 -2.08 2.62
N HIS A 110 18.76 -0.87 2.62
CA HIS A 110 19.93 -0.52 3.42
C HIS A 110 19.60 -0.13 4.87
N LEU A 111 18.33 0.10 5.19
CA LEU A 111 17.90 0.37 6.56
C LEU A 111 17.71 -0.94 7.32
N ASN A 112 18.05 -0.98 8.61
CA ASN A 112 17.72 -2.15 9.42
C ASN A 112 16.20 -2.24 9.68
N GLY A 113 15.70 -3.45 9.95
CA GLY A 113 14.27 -3.69 10.13
C GLY A 113 13.64 -2.85 11.25
N GLN A 114 14.37 -2.57 12.32
CA GLN A 114 13.87 -1.78 13.44
C GLN A 114 13.67 -0.30 13.08
N VAL A 115 14.64 0.34 12.41
CA VAL A 115 14.48 1.72 11.91
C VAL A 115 13.31 1.78 10.94
N LEU A 116 13.21 0.80 10.04
CA LEU A 116 12.14 0.74 9.06
C LEU A 116 10.75 0.63 9.73
N ARG A 117 10.63 -0.21 10.76
CA ARG A 117 9.42 -0.32 11.60
C ARG A 117 9.05 1.03 12.24
N TRP A 118 10.00 1.72 12.86
CA TRP A 118 9.75 3.03 13.48
C TRP A 118 9.36 4.10 12.46
N VAL A 119 10.00 4.11 11.28
CA VAL A 119 9.67 5.02 10.19
C VAL A 119 8.24 4.77 9.69
N VAL A 120 7.86 3.51 9.46
CA VAL A 120 6.50 3.15 9.03
C VAL A 120 5.48 3.55 10.11
N ALA A 121 5.73 3.23 11.38
CA ALA A 121 4.84 3.57 12.49
C ALA A 121 4.67 5.09 12.64
N GLY A 122 5.77 5.85 12.64
CA GLY A 122 5.75 7.31 12.71
C GLY A 122 4.99 7.93 11.53
N TYR A 123 5.22 7.42 10.31
CA TYR A 123 4.47 7.83 9.13
C TYR A 123 2.96 7.60 9.30
N CYS A 124 2.55 6.46 9.84
CA CYS A 124 1.14 6.16 10.07
C CYS A 124 0.48 7.20 10.97
N PHE A 125 1.13 7.60 12.07
CA PHE A 125 0.61 8.65 12.95
C PHE A 125 0.56 10.02 12.28
N ILE A 126 1.58 10.38 11.49
CA ILE A 126 1.58 11.63 10.71
C ILE A 126 0.43 11.63 9.70
N ALA A 127 0.25 10.55 8.96
CA ALA A 127 -0.83 10.42 7.97
C ALA A 127 -2.22 10.45 8.63
N ALA A 128 -2.38 9.80 9.79
CA ALA A 128 -3.61 9.84 10.57
C ALA A 128 -3.94 11.27 11.04
N ALA A 129 -2.95 11.96 11.61
CA ALA A 129 -3.04 13.36 12.04
C ALA A 129 -3.40 14.29 10.87
N GLN A 130 -2.72 14.13 9.73
CA GLN A 130 -2.99 14.90 8.53
C GLN A 130 -4.44 14.71 8.05
N MET A 131 -4.97 13.48 8.10
CA MET A 131 -6.35 13.21 7.69
C MET A 131 -7.39 13.74 8.68
N ALA A 132 -7.06 13.74 9.97
CA ALA A 132 -7.93 14.29 11.03
C ALA A 132 -8.02 15.82 10.97
N TRP A 133 -6.92 16.51 10.63
CA TRP A 133 -6.84 17.97 10.67
C TRP A 133 -6.81 18.67 9.30
N GLY A 134 -6.58 17.94 8.21
CA GLY A 134 -6.32 18.45 6.85
C GLY A 134 -7.50 19.08 6.09
N GLY A 135 -8.51 19.61 6.79
CA GLY A 135 -9.67 20.28 6.19
C GLY A 135 -9.48 21.78 5.92
N ARG A 136 -8.46 22.43 6.48
CA ARG A 136 -8.38 23.89 6.57
C ARG A 136 -7.78 24.65 5.36
N GLY A 137 -7.48 23.98 4.25
CA GLY A 137 -6.86 24.63 3.09
C GLY A 137 -7.07 23.96 1.73
N ALA A 138 -8.00 23.01 1.62
CA ALA A 138 -8.34 22.42 0.33
C ALA A 138 -9.16 23.43 -0.50
N LYS A 139 -8.82 23.61 -1.77
CA LYS A 139 -9.70 24.30 -2.73
C LYS A 139 -11.07 23.62 -2.68
N ALA A 140 -12.16 24.40 -2.78
CA ALA A 140 -13.51 23.87 -2.83
C ALA A 140 -13.59 22.75 -3.89
N ALA A 141 -13.81 21.52 -3.44
CA ALA A 141 -13.76 20.37 -4.32
C ALA A 141 -14.95 20.41 -5.27
N SER A 142 -14.68 20.35 -6.58
CA SER A 142 -15.71 20.43 -7.62
C SER A 142 -15.62 19.23 -8.57
N ALA A 143 -16.77 18.81 -9.09
CA ALA A 143 -16.85 17.82 -10.16
C ALA A 143 -16.19 18.33 -11.46
N THR A 144 -16.20 19.66 -11.69
CA THR A 144 -15.66 20.32 -12.88
C THR A 144 -14.17 20.66 -12.78
N THR A 145 -13.52 20.42 -11.63
CA THR A 145 -12.07 20.64 -11.49
C THR A 145 -11.32 19.82 -12.55
N PRO A 146 -10.49 20.46 -13.39
CA PRO A 146 -9.70 19.73 -14.37
C PRO A 146 -8.68 18.82 -13.66
N PRO A 147 -8.36 17.66 -14.26
CA PRO A 147 -7.40 16.73 -13.69
C PRO A 147 -6.02 17.39 -13.57
N PRO A 148 -5.39 17.40 -12.37
CA PRO A 148 -4.04 17.93 -12.20
C PRO A 148 -3.05 17.24 -13.15
N ALA A 149 -2.18 18.01 -13.81
CA ALA A 149 -1.28 17.51 -14.84
C ALA A 149 0.07 18.27 -14.85
N GLY A 150 1.02 17.78 -15.64
CA GLY A 150 2.33 18.40 -15.87
C GLY A 150 3.44 17.91 -14.96
N LEU A 151 4.65 18.43 -15.18
CA LEU A 151 5.88 18.09 -14.44
C LEU A 151 5.77 18.17 -12.91
N PRO A 152 5.00 19.10 -12.29
CA PRO A 152 4.81 19.08 -10.85
C PRO A 152 4.16 17.79 -10.33
N MET A 153 3.32 17.12 -11.15
CA MET A 153 2.73 15.82 -10.79
C MET A 153 3.74 14.69 -10.94
N THR A 154 4.67 14.76 -11.89
CA THR A 154 5.80 13.82 -11.98
C THR A 154 6.72 13.95 -10.76
N GLY A 155 7.10 15.17 -10.39
CA GLY A 155 7.91 15.42 -9.20
C GLY A 155 7.23 14.95 -7.92
N ALA A 156 5.94 15.26 -7.75
CA ALA A 156 5.14 14.74 -6.64
C ALA A 156 5.07 13.20 -6.66
N GLY A 157 4.93 12.60 -7.85
CA GLY A 157 4.98 11.15 -8.04
C GLY A 157 6.31 10.55 -7.56
N GLY A 158 7.44 11.19 -7.86
CA GLY A 158 8.77 10.81 -7.36
C GLY A 158 8.84 10.73 -5.84
N VAL A 159 8.45 11.81 -5.17
CA VAL A 159 8.47 11.89 -3.70
C VAL A 159 7.49 10.89 -3.08
N ILE A 160 6.28 10.80 -3.61
CA ILE A 160 5.26 9.87 -3.14
C ILE A 160 5.73 8.43 -3.32
N GLY A 161 6.29 8.08 -4.49
CA GLY A 161 6.81 6.75 -4.77
C GLY A 161 7.91 6.35 -3.79
N ALA A 162 8.88 7.25 -3.57
CA ALA A 162 10.00 7.00 -2.65
C ALA A 162 9.54 6.75 -1.21
N ILE A 163 8.70 7.64 -0.67
CA ILE A 163 8.17 7.47 0.69
C ILE A 163 7.29 6.22 0.78
N SER A 164 6.48 5.96 -0.24
CA SER A 164 5.57 4.81 -0.25
C SER A 164 6.31 3.47 -0.30
N ALA A 165 7.49 3.40 -0.93
CA ALA A 165 8.33 2.21 -0.95
C ALA A 165 8.92 1.86 0.42
N VAL A 166 9.32 2.88 1.19
CA VAL A 166 9.84 2.74 2.56
C VAL A 166 8.72 2.32 3.52
N VAL A 167 7.53 2.87 3.34
CA VAL A 167 6.37 2.62 4.21
C VAL A 167 5.61 1.33 3.83
N GLY A 168 5.70 0.88 2.58
CA GLY A 168 5.02 -0.31 2.07
C GLY A 168 3.54 -0.10 1.74
N ILE A 169 3.20 1.05 1.15
CA ILE A 169 1.82 1.44 0.83
C ILE A 169 1.64 1.78 -0.65
N GLY A 170 0.43 1.64 -1.18
CA GLY A 170 0.08 2.04 -2.56
C GLY A 170 -0.17 3.55 -2.74
N GLY A 171 0.45 4.42 -1.94
CA GLY A 171 0.41 5.88 -2.12
C GLY A 171 -0.89 6.62 -1.74
N GLY A 172 -1.95 5.92 -1.28
CA GLY A 172 -3.24 6.54 -0.93
C GLY A 172 -3.18 7.63 0.13
N SER A 173 -2.34 7.48 1.14
CA SER A 173 -2.20 8.46 2.23
C SER A 173 -1.53 9.77 1.79
N MET A 174 -0.88 9.82 0.63
CA MET A 174 -0.27 11.05 0.10
C MET A 174 -0.93 11.54 -1.18
N THR A 175 -1.23 10.62 -2.11
CA THR A 175 -1.86 10.94 -3.39
C THR A 175 -3.28 11.46 -3.18
N VAL A 176 -4.06 10.83 -2.29
CA VAL A 176 -5.43 11.29 -2.01
C VAL A 176 -5.45 12.71 -1.43
N PRO A 177 -4.73 13.04 -0.34
CA PRO A 177 -4.74 14.40 0.17
C PRO A 177 -4.11 15.41 -0.80
N LEU A 178 -3.09 15.04 -1.58
CA LEU A 178 -2.53 15.91 -2.62
C LEU A 178 -3.61 16.30 -3.64
N LEU A 179 -4.36 15.32 -4.16
CA LEU A 179 -5.40 15.57 -5.16
C LEU A 179 -6.59 16.34 -4.56
N VAL A 180 -6.99 16.01 -3.33
CA VAL A 180 -8.04 16.73 -2.61
C VAL A 180 -7.63 18.18 -2.35
N TRP A 181 -6.36 18.42 -1.98
CA TRP A 181 -5.83 19.77 -1.82
C TRP A 181 -5.86 20.57 -3.13
N ARG A 182 -5.65 19.90 -4.28
CA ARG A 182 -5.81 20.47 -5.62
C ARG A 182 -7.27 20.66 -6.07
N GLY A 183 -8.25 20.36 -5.21
CA GLY A 183 -9.69 20.59 -5.48
C GLY A 183 -10.39 19.41 -6.16
N VAL A 184 -9.79 18.22 -6.16
CA VAL A 184 -10.38 17.00 -6.70
C VAL A 184 -11.31 16.37 -5.66
N LEU A 185 -12.46 15.86 -6.10
CA LEU A 185 -13.39 15.12 -5.23
C LEU A 185 -12.71 13.89 -4.60
N PRO A 186 -12.91 13.62 -3.29
CA PRO A 186 -12.25 12.51 -2.60
C PRO A 186 -12.42 11.14 -3.27
N VAL A 187 -13.60 10.81 -3.80
CA VAL A 187 -13.83 9.55 -4.51
C VAL A 187 -12.99 9.43 -5.80
N ARG A 188 -12.80 10.55 -6.53
CA ARG A 188 -11.93 10.62 -7.70
C ARG A 188 -10.45 10.55 -7.31
N ALA A 189 -10.09 11.20 -6.21
CA ALA A 189 -8.74 11.14 -5.64
C ALA A 189 -8.38 9.71 -5.22
N VAL A 190 -9.29 8.98 -4.58
CA VAL A 190 -9.12 7.56 -4.19
C VAL A 190 -9.00 6.64 -5.39
N GLY A 191 -9.86 6.82 -6.41
CA GLY A 191 -9.77 6.04 -7.65
C GLY A 191 -8.45 6.26 -8.38
N THR A 192 -8.08 7.54 -8.57
CA THR A 192 -6.79 7.92 -9.20
C THR A 192 -5.60 7.41 -8.40
N SER A 193 -5.65 7.51 -7.07
CA SER A 193 -4.60 6.97 -6.20
C SER A 193 -4.46 5.46 -6.31
N SER A 194 -5.56 4.71 -6.47
CA SER A 194 -5.49 3.26 -6.63
C SER A 194 -4.68 2.88 -7.89
N ALA A 195 -4.87 3.62 -8.99
CA ALA A 195 -4.10 3.44 -10.22
C ALA A 195 -2.63 3.85 -10.04
N CYS A 196 -2.36 4.99 -9.38
CA CYS A 196 -1.00 5.39 -9.02
C CYS A 196 -0.30 4.35 -8.13
N GLY A 197 -1.04 3.74 -7.20
CA GLY A 197 -0.56 2.72 -6.28
C GLY A 197 -0.02 1.47 -6.99
N VAL A 198 -0.57 1.11 -8.15
CA VAL A 198 -0.04 0.02 -8.98
C VAL A 198 1.36 0.34 -9.47
N ALA A 199 1.59 1.56 -9.95
CA ALA A 199 2.90 1.98 -10.43
C ALA A 199 3.94 2.04 -9.29
N ILE A 200 3.56 2.59 -8.13
CA ILE A 200 4.41 2.55 -6.92
C ILE A 200 4.77 1.11 -6.58
N ALA A 201 3.78 0.22 -6.54
CA ALA A 201 3.95 -1.17 -6.18
C ALA A 201 4.89 -1.90 -7.14
N ILE A 202 4.75 -1.69 -8.45
CA ILE A 202 5.66 -2.26 -9.46
C ILE A 202 7.09 -1.78 -9.23
N GLY A 203 7.30 -0.47 -9.18
CA GLY A 203 8.66 0.11 -9.01
C GLY A 203 9.32 -0.36 -7.71
N SER A 204 8.55 -0.35 -6.62
CA SER A 204 9.04 -0.73 -5.30
C SER A 204 9.28 -2.24 -5.17
N ALA A 205 8.36 -3.09 -5.65
CA ALA A 205 8.54 -4.54 -5.62
C ALA A 205 9.75 -4.96 -6.47
N LEU A 206 9.93 -4.38 -7.65
CA LEU A 206 11.12 -4.59 -8.47
C LEU A 206 12.39 -4.14 -7.73
N GLY A 207 12.38 -2.98 -7.08
CA GLY A 207 13.54 -2.54 -6.30
C GLY A 207 13.85 -3.44 -5.11
N TYR A 208 12.85 -3.94 -4.37
CA TYR A 208 13.06 -4.92 -3.30
C TYR A 208 13.53 -6.30 -3.81
N ILE A 209 13.21 -6.65 -5.06
CA ILE A 209 13.72 -7.87 -5.71
C ILE A 209 15.18 -7.68 -6.10
N LEU A 210 15.50 -6.56 -6.76
CA LEU A 210 16.80 -6.34 -7.42
C LEU A 210 17.90 -5.87 -6.46
N HIS A 211 17.55 -5.10 -5.41
CA HIS A 211 18.53 -4.64 -4.42
C HIS A 211 18.75 -5.63 -3.27
N ALA A 212 17.96 -6.71 -3.19
CA ALA A 212 18.11 -7.70 -2.14
C ALA A 212 19.46 -8.44 -2.24
N PRO A 213 20.16 -8.65 -1.12
CA PRO A 213 21.36 -9.48 -1.12
C PRO A 213 21.03 -10.93 -1.52
N ALA A 214 22.00 -11.63 -2.11
CA ALA A 214 21.83 -13.03 -2.47
C ALA A 214 21.50 -13.87 -1.22
N GLY A 215 20.42 -14.66 -1.28
CA GLY A 215 19.97 -15.47 -0.14
C GLY A 215 19.27 -14.69 0.98
N ALA A 216 18.77 -13.47 0.71
CA ALA A 216 18.09 -12.63 1.69
C ALA A 216 16.93 -13.32 2.43
N LEU A 217 16.21 -14.23 1.77
CA LEU A 217 15.07 -14.96 2.33
C LEU A 217 15.12 -16.47 2.04
N PRO A 218 14.40 -17.28 2.83
CA PRO A 218 14.28 -18.72 2.62
C PRO A 218 13.63 -19.10 1.28
N ALA A 219 13.57 -20.41 1.00
CA ALA A 219 12.90 -20.96 -0.18
C ALA A 219 11.48 -20.39 -0.39
N HIS A 220 11.06 -20.31 -1.66
CA HIS A 220 9.82 -19.67 -2.13
C HIS A 220 9.80 -18.13 -2.03
N SER A 221 10.98 -17.50 -2.09
CA SER A 221 11.13 -16.05 -2.11
C SER A 221 11.91 -15.59 -3.33
N ILE A 222 11.62 -14.38 -3.81
CA ILE A 222 12.40 -13.68 -4.85
C ILE A 222 12.84 -12.34 -4.26
N GLY A 223 14.14 -12.19 -4.01
CA GLY A 223 14.66 -11.08 -3.19
C GLY A 223 13.96 -11.06 -1.82
N TYR A 224 13.37 -9.93 -1.46
CA TYR A 224 12.54 -9.81 -0.24
C TYR A 224 11.07 -10.22 -0.42
N VAL A 225 10.61 -10.60 -1.62
CA VAL A 225 9.21 -10.97 -1.85
C VAL A 225 8.98 -12.43 -1.48
N TYR A 226 8.17 -12.69 -0.45
CA TYR A 226 7.72 -14.03 -0.08
C TYR A 226 6.49 -14.43 -0.90
N LEU A 227 6.66 -15.37 -1.83
CA LEU A 227 5.64 -15.71 -2.82
C LEU A 227 4.37 -16.32 -2.23
N PRO A 228 4.42 -17.24 -1.23
CA PRO A 228 3.21 -17.85 -0.68
C PRO A 228 2.24 -16.83 -0.08
N ALA A 229 2.78 -15.86 0.68
CA ALA A 229 1.97 -14.76 1.21
C ALA A 229 1.43 -13.87 0.09
N THR A 230 2.28 -13.52 -0.87
CA THR A 230 1.91 -12.63 -1.99
C THR A 230 0.77 -13.20 -2.81
N ILE A 231 0.88 -14.47 -3.23
CA ILE A 231 -0.12 -15.15 -4.06
C ILE A 231 -1.40 -15.38 -3.24
N GLY A 232 -1.28 -15.90 -2.01
CA GLY A 232 -2.42 -16.21 -1.15
C GLY A 232 -3.28 -14.97 -0.85
N VAL A 233 -2.62 -13.84 -0.56
CA VAL A 233 -3.28 -12.55 -0.36
C VAL A 233 -3.90 -12.04 -1.66
N ALA A 234 -3.12 -12.01 -2.74
CA ALA A 234 -3.55 -11.38 -3.98
C ALA A 234 -4.80 -12.03 -4.59
N VAL A 235 -4.91 -13.36 -4.57
CA VAL A 235 -6.08 -14.07 -5.11
C VAL A 235 -7.37 -13.60 -4.45
N ALA A 236 -7.41 -13.57 -3.12
CA ALA A 236 -8.59 -13.12 -2.39
C ALA A 236 -8.80 -11.61 -2.51
N ALA A 237 -7.72 -10.82 -2.49
CA ALA A 237 -7.78 -9.37 -2.54
C ALA A 237 -8.30 -8.83 -3.87
N VAL A 238 -7.96 -9.48 -5.00
CA VAL A 238 -8.48 -9.14 -6.33
C VAL A 238 -10.00 -9.26 -6.38
N ILE A 239 -10.57 -10.30 -5.75
CA ILE A 239 -12.01 -10.53 -5.69
C ILE A 239 -12.68 -9.54 -4.73
N ALA A 240 -12.01 -9.22 -3.62
CA ALA A 240 -12.55 -8.37 -2.56
C ALA A 240 -12.49 -6.86 -2.88
N ALA A 241 -11.52 -6.41 -3.69
CA ALA A 241 -11.30 -5.00 -3.99
C ALA A 241 -12.51 -4.25 -4.59
N PRO A 242 -13.26 -4.80 -5.56
CA PRO A 242 -14.45 -4.16 -6.09
C PRO A 242 -15.49 -3.83 -5.02
N TYR A 243 -15.66 -4.66 -3.98
CA TYR A 243 -16.60 -4.40 -2.88
C TYR A 243 -16.19 -3.15 -2.09
N GLY A 244 -14.89 -2.98 -1.83
CA GLY A 244 -14.34 -1.75 -1.26
C GLY A 244 -14.64 -0.52 -2.10
N THR A 245 -14.48 -0.62 -3.42
CA THR A 245 -14.81 0.46 -4.35
C THR A 245 -16.30 0.80 -4.33
N ARG A 246 -17.19 -0.18 -4.15
CA ARG A 246 -18.63 0.07 -3.99
C ARG A 246 -18.89 0.92 -2.75
N LEU A 247 -18.28 0.55 -1.63
CA LEU A 247 -18.38 1.30 -0.37
C LEU A 247 -17.84 2.72 -0.51
N ALA A 248 -16.69 2.91 -1.18
CA ALA A 248 -16.09 4.23 -1.39
C ALA A 248 -17.02 5.24 -2.09
N HIS A 249 -17.88 4.75 -3.00
CA HIS A 249 -18.85 5.61 -3.69
C HIS A 249 -20.18 5.75 -2.92
N ALA A 250 -20.45 4.87 -1.97
CA ALA A 250 -21.69 4.88 -1.19
C ALA A 250 -21.60 5.77 0.05
N ILE A 251 -20.39 6.00 0.59
CA ILE A 251 -20.19 6.79 1.80
C ILE A 251 -19.80 8.24 1.50
N SER A 252 -20.09 9.13 2.45
CA SER A 252 -19.70 10.54 2.33
C SER A 252 -18.18 10.73 2.38
N ALA A 253 -17.69 11.77 1.71
CA ALA A 253 -16.29 12.18 1.72
C ALA A 253 -15.70 12.31 3.14
N GLN A 254 -16.49 12.83 4.08
CA GLN A 254 -16.07 12.98 5.47
C GLN A 254 -15.90 11.63 6.17
N SER A 255 -16.80 10.69 5.93
CA SER A 255 -16.70 9.33 6.48
C SER A 255 -15.49 8.62 5.94
N LEU A 256 -15.22 8.75 4.63
CA LEU A 256 -14.05 8.16 4.00
C LEU A 256 -12.73 8.65 4.61
N LYS A 257 -12.61 9.97 4.84
CA LYS A 257 -11.44 10.56 5.53
C LYS A 257 -11.29 10.03 6.95
N ARG A 258 -12.39 9.94 7.72
CA ARG A 258 -12.37 9.40 9.09
C ARG A 258 -11.94 7.95 9.14
N VAL A 259 -12.49 7.11 8.26
CA VAL A 259 -12.09 5.70 8.16
C VAL A 259 -10.59 5.59 7.86
N PHE A 260 -10.09 6.41 6.94
CA PHE A 260 -8.66 6.46 6.63
C PHE A 260 -7.80 6.85 7.84
N ALA A 261 -8.19 7.89 8.57
CA ALA A 261 -7.45 8.38 9.74
C ALA A 261 -7.40 7.31 10.86
N VAL A 262 -8.54 6.71 11.18
CA VAL A 262 -8.63 5.63 12.18
C VAL A 262 -7.79 4.44 11.73
N PHE A 263 -7.91 4.05 10.47
CA PHE A 263 -7.12 2.97 9.89
C PHE A 263 -5.62 3.19 10.07
N MET A 264 -5.11 4.38 9.72
CA MET A 264 -3.70 4.72 9.88
C MET A 264 -3.26 4.71 11.34
N ALA A 265 -4.06 5.23 12.26
CA ALA A 265 -3.75 5.21 13.68
C ALA A 265 -3.64 3.77 14.23
N VAL A 266 -4.59 2.89 13.87
CA VAL A 266 -4.59 1.48 14.28
C VAL A 266 -3.36 0.75 13.73
N MET A 267 -2.98 0.99 12.47
CA MET A 267 -1.77 0.39 11.89
C MET A 267 -0.49 0.90 12.55
N GLY A 268 -0.42 2.18 12.88
CA GLY A 268 0.70 2.75 13.65
C GLY A 268 0.87 2.06 15.00
N VAL A 269 -0.22 1.91 15.75
CA VAL A 269 -0.21 1.17 17.05
C VAL A 269 0.18 -0.29 16.85
N SER A 270 -0.38 -0.97 15.85
CA SER A 270 -0.07 -2.38 15.58
C SER A 270 1.42 -2.61 15.28
N LEU A 271 2.09 -1.66 14.62
CA LEU A 271 3.52 -1.75 14.33
C LEU A 271 4.38 -1.54 15.57
N LEU A 272 3.98 -0.64 16.48
CA LEU A 272 4.64 -0.46 17.77
C LEU A 272 4.56 -1.70 18.66
N LEU A 273 3.42 -2.41 18.63
CA LEU A 273 3.20 -3.63 19.41
C LEU A 273 3.89 -4.86 18.82
N SER A 274 4.35 -4.79 17.57
CA SER A 274 4.94 -5.94 16.85
C SER A 274 6.44 -6.16 17.13
N GLY A 275 7.05 -5.32 17.97
CA GLY A 275 8.49 -5.32 18.24
C GLY A 275 8.88 -5.63 19.67
#